data_AF-A0A7W0VWZ6-F1
#
_entry.id   AF-A0A7W0VWZ6-F1
#
_cell.length_a   1.000
_cell.length_b   1.000
_cell.length_c   1.000
_cell.angle_alpha   90.00
_cell.angle_beta   90.00
_cell.angle_gamma   90.00
#
_symmetry.space_group_name_H-M   'P 1'
#
loop_
_entity.id
_entity.type
_entity.pdbx_description
1 polymer ?
#
loop_
_entity_poly.entity_id
_entity_poly.type
_entity_poly.pdbx_seq_one_letter_code
_entity_poly.pdbx_strand_id
1 'polypeptide(L)'
;MSARLLLIAIALVLAGCEKTNHENIDKWTRTQKGPGKLKKALTDEGLDADLSAHAGANMIRMGNDPEVREAFEQMSPARRVQVIEKLAPRLWDVARIEKEDDLPGAPQITAKDALIGLRKYASDAGKQQIDTYLIDWYTTIAYEGRAKVGAVLGAAVMRMVGPPGGKKLMAVANATIAAPGQEKAKLRIGDELMIGMAASGNPEAVKYVLDIAKMDRGDATLPKRAMRALHTAYVNPGGLFDLADPAALAPNLDALVAIAKDESMPGTAVNDAIELIRAAGAPACLAPLIAMIPYPHKEPRFRYTVAYAAILCGGTKSFVEVVKALPDSGTYAKDDLNGAVSGEIAKLTPRASVLDGLRQLLADNQRMSRWVAAEALTLMKSVEDAPKIAELAGAKDKLVGFWGDQSDKGAEDRKADPTLGQRAKDLAAALTSGAEPPK
;
A
#
# COMPACT_ATOMS: atom_id res chain seq x y z
N MET A 1 25.90 63.51 66.83
CA MET A 1 24.95 62.45 67.25
C MET A 1 23.95 62.28 66.10
N SER A 2 23.75 61.17 65.41
CA SER A 2 24.33 59.83 65.43
C SER A 2 24.07 59.19 64.06
N ALA A 3 25.06 58.46 63.55
CA ALA A 3 24.96 57.64 62.34
C ALA A 3 24.02 56.43 62.55
N ARG A 4 23.23 56.08 61.53
CA ARG A 4 22.59 54.74 61.35
C ARG A 4 22.58 54.43 59.86
N LEU A 5 23.69 53.89 59.33
CA LEU A 5 23.93 52.47 59.06
C LEU A 5 22.88 51.83 58.13
N LEU A 6 23.20 51.95 56.85
CA LEU A 6 22.81 51.15 55.71
C LEU A 6 23.18 49.67 55.97
N LEU A 7 22.20 48.77 55.99
CA LEU A 7 22.42 47.31 56.03
C LEU A 7 21.74 46.71 54.79
N ILE A 8 22.42 46.85 53.65
CA ILE A 8 22.12 46.10 52.43
C ILE A 8 22.66 44.69 52.66
N ALA A 9 21.77 43.76 52.99
CA ALA A 9 22.07 42.35 53.00
C ALA A 9 22.29 41.88 51.56
N ILE A 10 23.56 41.86 51.13
CA ILE A 10 24.01 41.13 49.95
C ILE A 10 23.90 39.64 50.29
N ALA A 11 22.72 39.06 50.04
CA ALA A 11 22.58 37.61 49.89
C ALA A 11 23.21 37.24 48.54
N LEU A 12 24.53 37.03 48.57
CA LEU A 12 25.29 36.40 47.50
C LEU A 12 24.67 35.03 47.21
N VAL A 13 23.84 35.00 46.16
CA VAL A 13 23.36 33.78 45.54
C VAL A 13 24.60 33.05 45.00
N LEU A 14 25.08 32.08 45.77
CA LEU A 14 25.95 31.01 45.29
C LEU A 14 25.14 30.17 44.28
N ALA A 15 24.87 30.73 43.11
CA ALA A 15 24.54 29.97 41.92
C ALA A 15 25.83 29.32 41.43
N GLY A 16 26.34 28.36 42.22
CA GLY A 16 27.41 27.49 41.76
C GLY A 16 26.96 26.89 40.43
N CYS A 17 27.83 26.98 39.42
CA CYS A 17 27.63 26.30 38.14
C CYS A 17 27.52 24.80 38.42
N GLU A 18 26.29 24.32 38.65
CA GLU A 18 25.97 22.92 38.87
C GLU A 18 26.49 22.13 37.66
N LYS A 19 27.55 21.34 37.88
CA LYS A 19 28.25 20.61 36.82
C LYS A 19 27.28 19.65 36.13
N THR A 20 27.25 19.64 34.80
CA THR A 20 26.44 18.70 34.04
C THR A 20 26.95 17.28 34.25
N ASN A 21 26.13 16.43 34.89
CA ASN A 21 26.36 15.00 35.11
C ASN A 21 25.00 14.29 35.17
N HIS A 22 24.97 12.95 35.23
CA HIS A 22 23.71 12.19 35.20
C HIS A 22 22.77 12.54 36.35
N GLU A 23 23.28 12.66 37.58
CA GLU A 23 22.48 12.99 38.78
C GLU A 23 21.80 14.37 38.65
N ASN A 24 22.54 15.38 38.19
CA ASN A 24 21.99 16.71 37.99
C ASN A 24 20.99 16.74 36.83
N ILE A 25 21.22 15.99 35.75
CA ILE A 25 20.26 15.83 34.65
C ILE A 25 18.94 15.24 35.16
N ASP A 26 18.98 14.25 36.05
CA ASP A 26 17.76 13.69 36.67
C ASP A 26 17.08 14.69 37.60
N LYS A 27 17.85 15.39 38.43
CA LYS A 27 17.33 16.42 39.32
C LYS A 27 16.61 17.53 38.55
N TRP A 28 17.11 17.94 37.39
CA TRP A 28 16.51 19.00 36.59
C TRP A 28 15.09 18.69 36.14
N THR A 29 14.73 17.42 35.95
CA THR A 29 13.35 17.02 35.58
C THR A 29 12.28 17.47 36.57
N ARG A 30 12.66 17.73 37.83
CA ARG A 30 11.77 18.15 38.92
C ARG A 30 11.80 19.64 39.20
N THR A 31 12.45 20.44 38.35
CA THR A 31 12.64 21.88 38.57
C THR A 31 11.97 22.72 37.50
N GLN A 32 11.51 23.92 37.86
CA GLN A 32 10.87 24.86 36.92
C GLN A 32 11.81 25.28 35.77
N LYS A 33 13.12 25.43 36.06
CA LYS A 33 14.16 25.75 35.05
C LYS A 33 14.70 24.50 34.34
N GLY A 34 14.16 23.32 34.66
CA GLY A 34 14.62 22.02 34.19
C GLY A 34 14.66 21.87 32.67
N PRO A 35 13.54 22.12 31.96
CA PRO A 35 13.49 22.00 30.51
C PRO A 35 14.58 22.80 29.79
N GLY A 36 14.81 24.06 30.20
CA GLY A 36 15.86 24.90 29.61
C GLY A 36 17.27 24.36 29.86
N LYS A 37 17.54 23.82 31.06
CA LYS A 37 18.84 23.18 31.36
C LYS A 37 19.05 21.89 30.55
N LEU A 38 18.01 21.07 30.42
CA LEU A 38 18.06 19.84 29.64
C LEU A 38 18.26 20.13 28.15
N LYS A 39 17.54 21.10 27.57
CA LYS A 39 17.72 21.54 26.18
C LYS A 39 19.16 22.01 25.95
N LYS A 40 19.70 22.83 26.85
CA LYS A 40 21.09 23.28 26.78
C LYS A 40 22.08 22.11 26.81
N ALA A 41 21.89 21.14 27.69
CA ALA A 41 22.77 19.97 27.77
C ALA A 41 22.65 19.07 26.52
N LEU A 42 21.45 18.95 25.94
CA LEU A 42 21.24 18.22 24.70
C LEU A 42 21.97 18.88 23.52
N THR A 43 21.90 20.21 23.39
CA THR A 43 22.47 20.95 22.25
C THR A 43 23.94 21.37 22.42
N ASP A 44 24.58 21.02 23.54
CA ASP A 44 25.99 21.34 23.76
C ASP A 44 26.90 20.38 22.98
N GLU A 45 27.49 20.86 21.89
CA GLU A 45 28.42 20.12 21.02
C GLU A 45 29.69 19.68 21.76
N GLY A 46 30.09 20.38 22.84
CA GLY A 46 31.27 20.06 23.64
C GLY A 46 30.99 19.09 24.80
N LEU A 47 29.72 18.78 25.08
CA LEU A 47 29.35 17.86 26.15
C LEU A 47 29.59 16.41 25.74
N ASP A 48 29.83 15.54 26.72
CA ASP A 48 29.81 14.10 26.47
C ASP A 48 28.47 13.65 25.85
N ALA A 49 28.52 12.84 24.78
CA ALA A 49 27.33 12.44 24.03
C ALA A 49 26.33 11.65 24.86
N ASP A 50 26.79 10.87 25.86
CA ASP A 50 25.92 10.12 26.75
C ASP A 50 25.18 11.03 27.74
N LEU A 51 25.80 12.15 28.17
CA LEU A 51 25.11 13.17 28.94
C LEU A 51 24.06 13.92 28.10
N SER A 52 24.37 14.29 26.85
CA SER A 52 23.39 14.88 25.94
C SER A 52 22.22 13.93 25.67
N ALA A 53 22.51 12.63 25.46
CA ALA A 53 21.49 11.60 25.31
C ALA A 53 20.64 11.42 26.58
N HIS A 54 21.24 11.46 27.76
CA HIS A 54 20.50 11.39 29.02
C HIS A 54 19.54 12.57 29.18
N ALA A 55 20.00 13.78 28.85
CA ALA A 55 19.16 14.98 28.84
C ALA A 55 17.99 14.85 27.84
N GLY A 56 18.27 14.36 26.63
CA GLY A 56 17.24 14.11 25.61
C GLY A 56 16.19 13.08 26.05
N ALA A 57 16.62 11.97 26.66
CA ALA A 57 15.71 10.94 27.18
C ALA A 57 14.78 11.50 28.27
N ASN A 58 15.31 12.34 29.17
CA ASN A 58 14.53 13.00 30.20
C ASN A 58 13.55 14.03 29.62
N MET A 59 13.95 14.78 28.58
CA MET A 59 13.03 15.67 27.85
C MET A 59 11.87 14.90 27.21
N ILE A 60 12.15 13.78 26.54
CA ILE A 60 11.11 12.92 25.93
C ILE A 60 10.17 12.37 26.99
N ARG A 61 10.69 11.90 28.14
CA ARG A 61 9.86 11.42 29.26
C ARG A 61 8.94 12.51 29.83
N MET A 62 9.36 13.78 29.75
CA MET A 62 8.57 14.94 30.14
C MET A 62 7.58 15.41 29.06
N GLY A 63 7.53 14.75 27.89
CA GLY A 63 6.66 15.13 26.77
C GLY A 63 7.22 16.21 25.86
N ASN A 64 8.49 16.59 26.01
CA ASN A 64 9.15 17.62 25.19
C ASN A 64 9.82 17.04 23.92
N ASP A 65 9.24 16.00 23.32
CA ASP A 65 9.74 15.35 22.10
C ASP A 65 9.92 16.33 20.92
N PRO A 66 9.02 17.30 20.65
CA PRO A 66 9.22 18.28 19.58
C PRO A 66 10.51 19.09 19.72
N GLU A 67 10.88 19.50 20.93
CA GLU A 67 12.12 20.25 21.18
C GLU A 67 13.37 19.38 20.99
N VAL A 68 13.27 18.09 21.31
CA VAL A 68 14.37 17.15 21.05
C VAL A 68 14.57 16.97 19.55
N ARG A 69 13.49 16.82 18.78
CA ARG A 69 13.57 16.72 17.31
C ARG A 69 14.18 17.98 16.69
N GLU A 70 13.75 19.16 17.13
CA GLU A 70 14.32 20.44 16.70
C GLU A 70 15.83 20.51 17.02
N ALA A 71 16.23 20.12 18.24
CA ALA A 71 17.64 20.09 18.63
C ALA A 71 18.47 19.18 17.69
N PHE A 72 17.97 17.98 17.38
CA PHE A 72 18.61 17.09 16.42
C PHE A 72 18.69 17.68 15.01
N GLU A 73 17.74 18.50 14.57
CA GLU A 73 17.79 19.18 13.27
C GLU A 73 18.87 20.25 13.19
N GLN A 74 19.30 20.80 14.33
CA GLN A 74 20.31 21.86 14.42
C GLN A 74 21.72 21.33 14.70
N MET A 75 21.86 20.13 15.28
CA MET A 75 23.17 19.51 15.57
C MET A 75 24.00 19.27 14.30
N SER A 76 25.32 19.21 14.43
CA SER A 76 26.18 18.73 13.33
C SER A 76 25.88 17.25 12.98
N PRO A 77 26.01 16.80 11.72
CA PRO A 77 25.73 15.41 11.35
C PRO A 77 26.52 14.37 12.17
N ALA A 78 27.80 14.65 12.43
CA ALA A 78 28.65 13.77 13.25
C ALA A 78 28.15 13.70 14.70
N ARG A 79 27.74 14.83 15.28
CA ARG A 79 27.21 14.88 16.63
C ARG A 79 25.88 14.15 16.77
N ARG A 80 24.96 14.32 15.81
CA ARG A 80 23.67 13.61 15.81
C ARG A 80 23.85 12.11 15.96
N VAL A 81 24.76 11.51 15.19
CA VAL A 81 25.05 10.08 15.22
C VAL A 81 25.58 9.66 16.60
N GLN A 82 26.53 10.41 17.17
CA GLN A 82 27.07 10.10 18.50
C GLN A 82 26.00 10.13 19.60
N VAL A 83 25.11 11.13 19.56
CA VAL A 83 24.05 11.28 20.57
C VAL A 83 22.96 10.22 20.39
N ILE A 84 22.50 9.95 19.16
CA ILE A 84 21.43 8.98 18.93
C ILE A 84 21.83 7.55 19.30
N GLU A 85 23.10 7.17 19.09
CA GLU A 85 23.62 5.86 19.49
C GLU A 85 23.58 5.63 21.01
N LYS A 86 23.65 6.70 21.81
CA LYS A 86 23.47 6.63 23.27
C LYS A 86 22.02 6.82 23.70
N LEU A 87 21.24 7.59 22.94
CA LEU A 87 19.85 7.89 23.24
C LEU A 87 18.92 6.70 22.95
N ALA A 88 19.13 5.98 21.84
CA ALA A 88 18.23 4.90 21.43
C ALA A 88 18.06 3.79 22.50
N PRO A 89 19.12 3.24 23.12
CA PRO A 89 18.96 2.28 24.21
C PRO A 89 18.21 2.84 25.42
N ARG A 90 18.45 4.11 25.78
CA ARG A 90 17.76 4.80 26.89
C ARG A 90 16.27 4.99 26.62
N LEU A 91 15.90 5.27 25.36
CA LEU A 91 14.51 5.34 24.94
C LEU A 91 13.87 3.95 24.92
N TRP A 92 14.61 2.91 24.52
CA TRP A 92 14.14 1.54 24.59
C TRP A 92 13.80 1.11 26.02
N ASP A 93 14.65 1.43 27.00
CA ASP A 93 14.38 1.13 28.41
C ASP A 93 13.06 1.75 28.92
N VAL A 94 12.69 2.92 28.38
CA VAL A 94 11.41 3.58 28.69
C VAL A 94 10.26 3.01 27.87
N ALA A 95 10.50 2.66 26.60
CA ALA A 95 9.50 2.13 25.68
C ALA A 95 9.09 0.69 25.98
N ARG A 96 9.99 -0.10 26.61
CA ARG A 96 9.82 -1.52 26.86
C ARG A 96 8.57 -1.80 27.70
N ILE A 97 7.89 -2.87 27.35
CA ILE A 97 6.72 -3.37 28.06
C ILE A 97 7.07 -4.79 28.52
N GLU A 98 7.06 -5.02 29.83
CA GLU A 98 7.56 -6.26 30.42
C GLU A 98 6.69 -7.48 30.07
N LYS A 99 5.37 -7.29 29.93
CA LYS A 99 4.45 -8.36 29.53
C LYS A 99 3.98 -8.18 28.10
N GLU A 100 3.84 -9.29 27.39
CA GLU A 100 3.46 -9.32 25.98
C GLU A 100 1.97 -9.00 25.74
N ASP A 101 1.11 -9.19 26.74
CA ASP A 101 -0.32 -8.90 26.72
C ASP A 101 -0.68 -7.48 27.20
N ASP A 102 0.26 -6.79 27.85
CA ASP A 102 0.03 -5.44 28.36
C ASP A 102 -0.04 -4.41 27.22
N LEU A 103 -0.95 -3.44 27.39
CA LEU A 103 -0.99 -2.23 26.57
C LEU A 103 -0.04 -1.17 27.12
N PRO A 104 0.60 -0.36 26.26
CA PRO A 104 1.55 0.65 26.70
C PRO A 104 0.86 1.85 27.39
N GLY A 105 1.52 2.39 28.41
CA GLY A 105 1.24 3.71 28.96
C GLY A 105 1.84 4.85 28.13
N ALA A 106 1.44 6.08 28.44
CA ALA A 106 1.89 7.28 27.72
C ALA A 106 3.43 7.45 27.64
N PRO A 107 4.23 7.16 28.69
CA PRO A 107 5.69 7.24 28.58
C PRO A 107 6.27 6.25 27.57
N GLN A 108 5.73 5.03 27.51
CA GLN A 108 6.18 3.99 26.58
C GLN A 108 5.87 4.37 25.14
N ILE A 109 4.64 4.88 24.90
CA ILE A 109 4.22 5.36 23.58
C ILE A 109 5.13 6.51 23.11
N THR A 110 5.37 7.49 23.98
CA THR A 110 6.18 8.69 23.66
C THR A 110 7.62 8.30 23.34
N ALA A 111 8.22 7.40 24.13
CA ALA A 111 9.58 6.92 23.87
C ALA A 111 9.68 6.10 22.57
N LYS A 112 8.70 5.24 22.28
CA LYS A 112 8.59 4.51 21.00
C LYS A 112 8.46 5.48 19.82
N ASP A 113 7.60 6.50 19.91
CA ASP A 113 7.44 7.50 18.84
C ASP A 113 8.72 8.32 18.63
N ALA A 114 9.46 8.62 19.71
CA ALA A 114 10.76 9.27 19.61
C ALA A 114 11.81 8.39 18.90
N LEU A 115 11.85 7.08 19.19
CA LEU A 115 12.70 6.13 18.46
C LEU A 115 12.41 6.17 16.96
N ILE A 116 11.13 6.18 16.57
CA ILE A 116 10.72 6.28 15.16
C ILE A 116 11.16 7.61 14.55
N GLY A 117 10.86 8.74 15.20
CA GLY A 117 11.13 10.08 14.68
C GLY A 117 12.62 10.40 14.56
N LEU A 118 13.45 9.86 15.46
CA LEU A 118 14.89 10.10 15.48
C LEU A 118 15.69 9.10 14.64
N ARG A 119 15.08 7.99 14.20
CA ARG A 119 15.72 6.95 13.36
C ARG A 119 16.44 7.52 12.14
N LYS A 120 15.91 8.57 11.49
CA LYS A 120 16.51 9.20 10.31
C LYS A 120 17.92 9.78 10.57
N TYR A 121 18.28 10.03 11.83
CA TYR A 121 19.58 10.58 12.21
C TYR A 121 20.61 9.53 12.62
N ALA A 122 20.21 8.27 12.76
CA ALA A 122 21.09 7.19 13.17
C ALA A 122 22.01 6.72 12.02
N SER A 123 23.17 6.18 12.40
CA SER A 123 24.00 5.35 11.52
C SER A 123 23.21 4.10 11.07
N ASP A 124 23.68 3.37 10.07
CA ASP A 124 22.97 2.17 9.60
C ASP A 124 22.88 1.09 10.70
N ALA A 125 23.94 0.94 11.50
CA ALA A 125 23.91 0.06 12.68
C ALA A 125 22.90 0.56 13.73
N GLY A 126 22.86 1.86 14.00
CA GLY A 126 21.87 2.45 14.90
C GLY A 126 20.43 2.28 14.40
N LYS A 127 20.20 2.41 13.08
CA LYS A 127 18.88 2.15 12.46
C LYS A 127 18.46 0.70 12.65
N GLN A 128 19.36 -0.26 12.41
CA GLN A 128 19.07 -1.69 12.62
C GLN A 128 18.74 -2.00 14.08
N GLN A 129 19.44 -1.36 15.02
CA GLN A 129 19.16 -1.50 16.45
C GLN A 129 17.77 -0.93 16.82
N ILE A 130 17.45 0.27 16.32
CA ILE A 130 16.11 0.87 16.50
C ILE A 130 15.04 -0.02 15.86
N ASP A 131 15.28 -0.57 14.66
CA ASP A 131 14.34 -1.48 14.00
C ASP A 131 14.08 -2.73 14.83
N THR A 132 15.12 -3.29 15.45
CA THR A 132 14.99 -4.43 16.38
C THR A 132 14.10 -4.05 17.57
N TYR A 133 14.33 -2.90 18.19
CA TYR A 133 13.48 -2.40 19.29
C TYR A 133 12.03 -2.21 18.87
N LEU A 134 11.78 -1.65 17.68
CA LEU A 134 10.43 -1.45 17.17
C LEU A 134 9.74 -2.79 16.85
N ILE A 135 10.46 -3.75 16.28
CA ILE A 135 9.94 -5.11 16.07
C ILE A 135 9.54 -5.72 17.41
N ASP A 136 10.45 -5.74 18.40
CA ASP A 136 10.16 -6.32 19.72
C ASP A 136 8.99 -5.61 20.43
N TRP A 137 8.84 -4.30 20.24
CA TRP A 137 7.73 -3.54 20.80
C TRP A 137 6.37 -3.93 20.22
N TYR A 138 6.29 -4.03 18.88
CA TYR A 138 5.03 -4.29 18.20
C TYR A 138 4.67 -5.78 18.18
N THR A 139 5.63 -6.67 17.87
CA THR A 139 5.34 -8.06 17.48
C THR A 139 5.11 -8.99 18.69
N THR A 140 4.06 -8.68 19.44
CA THR A 140 3.58 -9.41 20.62
C THR A 140 2.11 -9.80 20.43
N ILE A 141 1.56 -10.62 21.32
CA ILE A 141 0.11 -10.94 21.29
C ILE A 141 -0.80 -9.71 21.44
N ALA A 142 -0.30 -8.62 22.05
CA ALA A 142 -1.01 -7.34 22.13
C ALA A 142 -0.86 -6.46 20.87
N TYR A 143 -0.31 -6.97 19.76
CA TYR A 143 -0.07 -6.20 18.54
C TYR A 143 -1.29 -5.39 18.09
N GLU A 144 -2.49 -5.96 18.11
CA GLU A 144 -3.72 -5.28 17.63
C GLU A 144 -4.01 -3.98 18.41
N GLY A 145 -3.74 -3.95 19.71
CA GLY A 145 -3.88 -2.74 20.52
C GLY A 145 -2.70 -1.79 20.35
N ARG A 146 -1.48 -2.35 20.31
CA ARG A 146 -0.23 -1.58 20.15
C ARG A 146 -0.13 -0.89 18.78
N ALA A 147 -0.66 -1.49 17.73
CA ALA A 147 -0.68 -0.94 16.37
C ALA A 147 -1.45 0.38 16.24
N LYS A 148 -2.39 0.64 17.16
CA LYS A 148 -3.34 1.77 17.09
C LYS A 148 -2.93 2.98 17.94
N VAL A 149 -1.81 2.91 18.66
CA VAL A 149 -1.41 3.95 19.61
C VAL A 149 -0.12 4.66 19.20
N GLY A 150 -0.07 5.94 19.55
CA GLY A 150 1.03 6.85 19.20
C GLY A 150 0.83 7.60 17.90
N ALA A 151 1.85 8.34 17.50
CA ALA A 151 1.83 9.20 16.32
C ALA A 151 1.97 8.43 15.00
N VAL A 152 2.52 7.21 15.04
CA VAL A 152 2.76 6.37 13.85
C VAL A 152 2.11 5.00 14.04
N LEU A 153 1.27 4.63 13.07
CA LEU A 153 0.52 3.35 13.08
C LEU A 153 1.44 2.14 12.94
N GLY A 154 1.02 1.00 13.48
CA GLY A 154 1.77 -0.26 13.43
C GLY A 154 2.15 -0.69 12.02
N ALA A 155 1.22 -0.62 11.06
CA ALA A 155 1.50 -0.94 9.66
C ALA A 155 2.59 -0.05 9.03
N ALA A 156 2.61 1.25 9.37
CA ALA A 156 3.64 2.17 8.90
C ALA A 156 5.01 1.84 9.50
N VAL A 157 5.05 1.41 10.76
CA VAL A 157 6.29 0.91 11.38
C VAL A 157 6.74 -0.41 10.76
N MET A 158 5.81 -1.35 10.51
CA MET A 158 6.15 -2.62 9.83
C MET A 158 6.70 -2.37 8.42
N ARG A 159 6.15 -1.40 7.69
CA ARG A 159 6.67 -0.97 6.39
C ARG A 159 8.09 -0.41 6.49
N MET A 160 8.38 0.31 7.57
CA MET A 160 9.69 0.91 7.83
C MET A 160 10.76 -0.12 8.19
N VAL A 161 10.44 -1.09 9.06
CA VAL A 161 11.38 -2.14 9.51
C VAL A 161 11.50 -3.29 8.51
N GLY A 162 10.49 -3.44 7.64
CA GLY A 162 10.51 -4.36 6.52
C GLY A 162 10.36 -5.85 6.89
N PRO A 163 10.94 -6.76 6.10
CA PRO A 163 10.63 -8.18 6.20
C PRO A 163 10.81 -8.87 7.56
N PRO A 164 11.82 -8.52 8.39
CA PRO A 164 11.97 -9.10 9.72
C PRO A 164 10.74 -8.90 10.63
N GLY A 165 10.06 -7.76 10.52
CA GLY A 165 8.81 -7.49 11.24
C GLY A 165 7.67 -8.42 10.81
N GLY A 166 7.50 -8.60 9.50
CA GLY A 166 6.52 -9.54 8.94
C GLY A 166 6.70 -10.97 9.43
N LYS A 167 7.95 -11.44 9.47
CA LYS A 167 8.29 -12.78 9.99
C LYS A 167 7.84 -12.97 11.45
N LYS A 168 8.06 -11.97 12.30
CA LYS A 168 7.63 -12.01 13.71
C LYS A 168 6.11 -11.90 13.86
N LEU A 169 5.44 -11.09 13.04
CA LEU A 169 3.97 -11.02 13.04
C LEU A 169 3.28 -12.32 12.64
N MET A 170 3.88 -13.12 11.75
CA MET A 170 3.37 -14.48 11.49
C MET A 170 3.37 -15.34 12.76
N ALA A 171 4.38 -15.20 13.64
CA ALA A 171 4.40 -15.91 14.92
C ALA A 171 3.27 -15.43 15.86
N VAL A 172 2.97 -14.13 15.87
CA VAL A 172 1.82 -13.57 16.61
C VAL A 172 0.49 -14.12 16.08
N ALA A 173 0.33 -14.21 14.76
CA ALA A 173 -0.85 -14.80 14.14
C ALA A 173 -0.99 -16.30 14.49
N ASN A 174 0.10 -17.06 14.41
CA ASN A 174 0.12 -18.47 14.83
C ASN A 174 -0.27 -18.64 16.30
N ALA A 175 0.25 -17.80 17.20
CA ALA A 175 -0.13 -17.81 18.62
C ALA A 175 -1.63 -17.53 18.82
N THR A 176 -2.18 -16.57 18.06
CA THR A 176 -3.62 -16.26 18.09
C THR A 176 -4.47 -17.45 17.62
N ILE A 177 -4.02 -18.14 16.57
CA ILE A 177 -4.69 -19.30 16.00
C ILE A 177 -4.63 -20.51 16.94
N ALA A 178 -3.50 -20.71 17.62
CA ALA A 178 -3.24 -21.85 18.49
C ALA A 178 -3.64 -21.62 19.97
N ALA A 179 -4.22 -20.47 20.31
CA ALA A 179 -4.57 -20.16 21.70
C ALA A 179 -5.57 -21.19 22.28
N PRO A 180 -5.60 -21.44 23.60
CA PRO A 180 -6.55 -22.37 24.20
C PRO A 180 -8.02 -21.97 23.95
N GLY A 181 -8.92 -22.96 23.80
CA GLY A 181 -10.37 -22.73 23.70
C GLY A 181 -10.92 -22.52 22.28
N GLN A 182 -10.09 -22.65 21.24
CA GLN A 182 -10.46 -22.44 19.82
C GLN A 182 -11.51 -23.44 19.31
N GLU A 183 -11.63 -24.59 19.97
CA GLU A 183 -12.67 -25.60 19.70
C GLU A 183 -14.10 -25.07 19.94
N LYS A 184 -14.25 -24.09 20.86
CA LYS A 184 -15.56 -23.52 21.22
C LYS A 184 -15.84 -22.22 20.47
N ALA A 185 -14.84 -21.35 20.37
CA ALA A 185 -14.92 -20.10 19.67
C ALA A 185 -13.53 -19.73 19.14
N LYS A 186 -13.39 -19.67 17.81
CA LYS A 186 -12.13 -19.32 17.17
C LYS A 186 -11.85 -17.83 17.40
N LEU A 187 -10.66 -17.50 17.92
CA LEU A 187 -10.26 -16.10 18.05
C LEU A 187 -10.16 -15.45 16.67
N ARG A 188 -10.60 -14.19 16.60
CA ARG A 188 -10.52 -13.38 15.38
C ARG A 188 -9.06 -13.00 15.11
N ILE A 189 -8.64 -13.16 13.86
CA ILE A 189 -7.39 -12.56 13.37
C ILE A 189 -7.66 -11.07 13.12
N GLY A 190 -6.95 -10.23 13.86
CA GLY A 190 -7.10 -8.78 13.85
C GLY A 190 -6.76 -8.12 12.52
N ASP A 191 -7.42 -7.00 12.22
CA ASP A 191 -7.21 -6.27 10.96
C ASP A 191 -5.83 -5.62 10.92
N GLU A 192 -5.37 -5.05 12.04
CA GLU A 192 -4.04 -4.45 12.12
C GLU A 192 -2.96 -5.51 11.90
N LEU A 193 -3.16 -6.72 12.42
CA LEU A 193 -2.19 -7.81 12.30
C LEU A 193 -1.99 -8.22 10.84
N MET A 194 -3.09 -8.34 10.07
CA MET A 194 -3.02 -8.67 8.66
C MET A 194 -2.36 -7.56 7.83
N ILE A 195 -2.71 -6.29 8.08
CA ILE A 195 -2.08 -5.16 7.37
C ILE A 195 -0.62 -4.97 7.78
N GLY A 196 -0.24 -5.23 9.04
CA GLY A 196 1.15 -5.22 9.48
C GLY A 196 1.99 -6.28 8.76
N MET A 197 1.47 -7.51 8.64
CA MET A 197 2.10 -8.57 7.86
C MET A 197 2.25 -8.17 6.39
N ALA A 198 1.19 -7.65 5.77
CA ALA A 198 1.21 -7.22 4.38
C ALA A 198 2.19 -6.05 4.12
N ALA A 199 2.13 -5.01 4.93
CA ALA A 199 2.92 -3.79 4.81
C ALA A 199 4.43 -4.02 5.02
N SER A 200 4.82 -5.09 5.72
CA SER A 200 6.22 -5.45 5.93
C SER A 200 7.01 -5.74 4.64
N GLY A 201 6.33 -6.02 3.52
CA GLY A 201 6.99 -6.42 2.28
C GLY A 201 7.67 -7.79 2.34
N ASN A 202 7.34 -8.64 3.32
CA ASN A 202 7.87 -10.00 3.40
C ASN A 202 7.03 -10.96 2.51
N PRO A 203 7.64 -11.68 1.55
CA PRO A 203 6.90 -12.60 0.67
C PRO A 203 6.19 -13.74 1.42
N GLU A 204 6.78 -14.24 2.50
CA GLU A 204 6.19 -15.31 3.32
C GLU A 204 4.99 -14.79 4.14
N ALA A 205 5.05 -13.55 4.62
CA ALA A 205 3.94 -12.90 5.30
C ALA A 205 2.79 -12.60 4.33
N VAL A 206 3.10 -12.20 3.08
CA VAL A 206 2.11 -12.10 2.00
C VAL A 206 1.42 -13.45 1.77
N LYS A 207 2.22 -14.52 1.61
CA LYS A 207 1.69 -15.88 1.48
C LYS A 207 0.78 -16.23 2.66
N TYR A 208 1.21 -15.91 3.88
CA TYR A 208 0.45 -16.21 5.09
C TYR A 208 -0.88 -15.46 5.15
N VAL A 209 -0.93 -14.19 4.71
CA VAL A 209 -2.19 -13.43 4.59
C VAL A 209 -3.11 -14.04 3.53
N LEU A 210 -2.57 -14.53 2.41
CA LEU A 210 -3.34 -15.26 1.40
C LEU A 210 -3.87 -16.60 1.94
N ASP A 211 -3.08 -17.30 2.74
CA ASP A 211 -3.52 -18.52 3.43
C ASP A 211 -4.66 -18.20 4.41
N ILE A 212 -4.55 -17.10 5.18
CA ILE A 212 -5.63 -16.60 6.06
C ILE A 212 -6.92 -16.34 5.27
N ALA A 213 -6.83 -15.76 4.06
CA ALA A 213 -8.00 -15.48 3.24
C ALA A 213 -8.81 -16.75 2.87
N LYS A 214 -8.18 -17.94 2.92
CA LYS A 214 -8.81 -19.23 2.63
C LYS A 214 -9.16 -20.04 3.89
N MET A 215 -8.83 -19.55 5.09
CA MET A 215 -9.10 -20.27 6.33
C MET A 215 -10.58 -20.22 6.69
N ASP A 216 -11.18 -21.37 6.98
CA ASP A 216 -12.47 -21.41 7.67
C ASP A 216 -12.26 -21.18 9.18
N ARG A 217 -12.58 -19.97 9.62
CA ARG A 217 -12.59 -19.60 11.04
C ARG A 217 -13.97 -19.21 11.57
N GLY A 218 -15.05 -19.54 10.86
CA GLY A 218 -16.40 -19.07 11.22
C GLY A 218 -16.58 -17.55 11.08
N ASP A 219 -15.65 -16.86 10.40
CA ASP A 219 -15.74 -15.44 10.06
C ASP A 219 -15.86 -15.29 8.54
N ALA A 220 -17.09 -15.14 8.05
CA ALA A 220 -17.38 -14.97 6.63
C ALA A 220 -16.75 -13.70 6.02
N THR A 221 -16.30 -12.74 6.85
CA THR A 221 -15.63 -11.52 6.37
C THR A 221 -14.14 -11.70 6.19
N LEU A 222 -13.54 -12.78 6.71
CA LEU A 222 -12.10 -12.98 6.74
C LEU A 222 -11.45 -12.93 5.35
N PRO A 223 -11.99 -13.57 4.28
CA PRO A 223 -11.39 -13.47 2.94
C PRO A 223 -11.30 -12.02 2.46
N LYS A 224 -12.37 -11.24 2.64
CA LYS A 224 -12.43 -9.83 2.26
C LYS A 224 -11.44 -8.98 3.06
N ARG A 225 -11.34 -9.19 4.38
CA ARG A 225 -10.43 -8.42 5.24
C ARG A 225 -8.96 -8.71 4.93
N ALA A 226 -8.61 -9.98 4.72
CA ALA A 226 -7.26 -10.40 4.36
C ALA A 226 -6.83 -9.82 3.00
N MET A 227 -7.69 -9.92 1.98
CA MET A 227 -7.41 -9.32 0.67
C MET A 227 -7.30 -7.80 0.72
N ARG A 228 -8.16 -7.14 1.51
CA ARG A 228 -8.08 -5.69 1.73
C ARG A 228 -6.78 -5.27 2.41
N ALA A 229 -6.24 -6.07 3.34
CA ALA A 229 -4.96 -5.79 3.98
C ALA A 229 -3.81 -5.78 2.97
N LEU A 230 -3.78 -6.76 2.06
CA LEU A 230 -2.83 -6.78 0.95
C LEU A 230 -3.06 -5.62 -0.01
N HIS A 231 -4.30 -5.35 -0.41
CA HIS A 231 -4.64 -4.23 -1.30
C HIS A 231 -4.18 -2.89 -0.72
N THR A 232 -4.42 -2.66 0.56
CA THR A 232 -3.97 -1.45 1.26
C THR A 232 -2.45 -1.33 1.23
N ALA A 233 -1.72 -2.44 1.40
CA ALA A 233 -0.26 -2.43 1.43
C ALA A 233 0.40 -2.20 0.05
N TYR A 234 -0.19 -2.73 -1.03
CA TYR A 234 0.46 -2.79 -2.35
C TYR A 234 -0.22 -1.96 -3.43
N VAL A 235 -1.44 -1.46 -3.20
CA VAL A 235 -2.20 -0.72 -4.22
C VAL A 235 -2.56 0.68 -3.72
N ASN A 236 -3.20 0.78 -2.55
CA ASN A 236 -3.64 2.08 -2.03
C ASN A 236 -3.66 2.14 -0.50
N PRO A 237 -2.58 2.65 0.13
CA PRO A 237 -2.50 2.80 1.58
C PRO A 237 -3.28 4.00 2.10
N GLY A 238 -3.93 4.80 1.23
CA GLY A 238 -4.68 5.99 1.64
C GLY A 238 -3.81 7.07 2.31
N GLY A 239 -2.50 7.09 2.01
CA GLY A 239 -1.54 8.00 2.64
C GLY A 239 -1.08 7.57 4.04
N LEU A 240 -1.46 6.38 4.52
CA LEU A 240 -1.04 5.89 5.84
C LEU A 240 0.46 5.54 5.90
N PHE A 241 1.02 5.04 4.80
CA PHE A 241 2.43 4.67 4.64
C PHE A 241 2.78 4.49 3.15
N ASP A 242 4.06 4.38 2.82
CA ASP A 242 4.53 4.11 1.45
C ASP A 242 4.19 2.69 1.01
N LEU A 243 3.86 2.51 -0.28
CA LEU A 243 3.58 1.19 -0.86
C LEU A 243 4.69 0.17 -0.54
N ALA A 244 4.28 -1.05 -0.20
CA ALA A 244 5.20 -2.19 -0.06
C ALA A 244 5.85 -2.53 -1.41
N ASP A 245 7.06 -3.09 -1.37
CA ASP A 245 7.80 -3.46 -2.57
C ASP A 245 7.05 -4.57 -3.34
N PRO A 246 6.58 -4.32 -4.57
CA PRO A 246 5.86 -5.30 -5.38
C PRO A 246 6.57 -6.64 -5.59
N ALA A 247 7.90 -6.69 -5.46
CA ALA A 247 8.66 -7.92 -5.59
C ALA A 247 8.19 -9.02 -4.60
N ALA A 248 7.61 -8.63 -3.46
CA ALA A 248 7.06 -9.56 -2.48
C ALA A 248 5.80 -10.31 -2.95
N LEU A 249 5.10 -9.79 -3.97
CA LEU A 249 3.93 -10.44 -4.56
C LEU A 249 4.33 -11.53 -5.57
N ALA A 250 5.49 -11.42 -6.21
CA ALA A 250 5.88 -12.28 -7.33
C ALA A 250 5.85 -13.80 -6.98
N PRO A 251 6.35 -14.26 -5.82
CA PRO A 251 6.28 -15.67 -5.43
C PRO A 251 4.86 -16.18 -5.16
N ASN A 252 3.88 -15.28 -5.08
CA ASN A 252 2.51 -15.55 -4.64
C ASN A 252 1.47 -15.33 -5.75
N LEU A 253 1.90 -15.11 -7.00
CA LEU A 253 1.00 -14.84 -8.12
C LEU A 253 0.02 -15.99 -8.39
N ASP A 254 0.45 -17.24 -8.30
CA ASP A 254 -0.44 -18.40 -8.48
C ASP A 254 -1.54 -18.44 -7.42
N ALA A 255 -1.22 -18.08 -6.17
CA ALA A 255 -2.19 -18.02 -5.09
C ALA A 255 -3.22 -16.90 -5.32
N LEU A 256 -2.78 -15.74 -5.83
CA LEU A 256 -3.67 -14.63 -6.21
C LEU A 256 -4.56 -15.01 -7.40
N VAL A 257 -4.02 -15.69 -8.42
CA VAL A 257 -4.79 -16.20 -9.57
C VAL A 257 -5.86 -17.19 -9.09
N ALA A 258 -5.50 -18.09 -8.16
CA ALA A 258 -6.46 -19.03 -7.60
C ALA A 258 -7.61 -18.32 -6.87
N ILE A 259 -7.34 -17.25 -6.11
CA ILE A 259 -8.38 -16.45 -5.45
C ILE A 259 -9.24 -15.71 -6.48
N ALA A 260 -8.62 -15.11 -7.50
CA ALA A 260 -9.36 -14.38 -8.54
C ALA A 260 -10.31 -15.30 -9.32
N LYS A 261 -9.96 -16.57 -9.52
CA LYS A 261 -10.78 -17.57 -10.22
C LYS A 261 -11.83 -18.25 -9.34
N ASP A 262 -11.76 -18.10 -8.03
CA ASP A 262 -12.63 -18.78 -7.08
C ASP A 262 -13.99 -18.09 -7.01
N GLU A 263 -14.99 -18.68 -7.63
CA GLU A 263 -16.35 -18.14 -7.67
C GLU A 263 -17.05 -18.13 -6.30
N SER A 264 -16.50 -18.80 -5.28
CA SER A 264 -17.00 -18.71 -3.91
C SER A 264 -16.50 -17.46 -3.18
N MET A 265 -15.43 -16.82 -3.68
CA MET A 265 -14.89 -15.61 -3.09
C MET A 265 -15.83 -14.41 -3.27
N PRO A 266 -15.89 -13.49 -2.29
CA PRO A 266 -16.59 -12.22 -2.47
C PRO A 266 -16.02 -11.45 -3.67
N GLY A 267 -16.88 -10.81 -4.47
CA GLY A 267 -16.42 -10.07 -5.67
C GLY A 267 -15.38 -8.98 -5.38
N THR A 268 -15.40 -8.36 -4.20
CA THR A 268 -14.33 -7.43 -3.80
C THR A 268 -12.98 -8.12 -3.62
N ALA A 269 -12.95 -9.33 -3.04
CA ALA A 269 -11.72 -10.11 -2.86
C ALA A 269 -11.14 -10.57 -4.21
N VAL A 270 -12.01 -10.93 -5.16
CA VAL A 270 -11.63 -11.24 -6.55
C VAL A 270 -10.99 -10.04 -7.23
N ASN A 271 -11.63 -8.86 -7.15
CA ASN A 271 -11.09 -7.63 -7.74
C ASN A 271 -9.76 -7.21 -7.07
N ASP A 272 -9.67 -7.28 -5.74
CA ASP A 272 -8.43 -7.01 -4.99
C ASP A 272 -7.31 -7.95 -5.46
N ALA A 273 -7.60 -9.24 -5.69
CA ALA A 273 -6.62 -10.18 -6.20
C ALA A 273 -6.12 -9.81 -7.61
N ILE A 274 -7.00 -9.39 -8.51
CA ILE A 274 -6.62 -8.94 -9.87
C ILE A 274 -5.74 -7.69 -9.79
N GLU A 275 -6.10 -6.72 -8.94
CA GLU A 275 -5.30 -5.51 -8.75
C GLU A 275 -3.94 -5.80 -8.12
N LEU A 276 -3.85 -6.77 -7.20
CA LEU A 276 -2.59 -7.23 -6.61
C LEU A 276 -1.71 -7.94 -7.64
N ILE A 277 -2.27 -8.79 -8.51
CA ILE A 277 -1.51 -9.40 -9.62
C ILE A 277 -0.92 -8.28 -10.48
N ARG A 278 -1.70 -7.27 -10.84
CA ARG A 278 -1.21 -6.10 -11.59
C ARG A 278 -0.13 -5.34 -10.82
N ALA A 279 -0.30 -5.14 -9.52
CA ALA A 279 0.64 -4.40 -8.67
C ALA A 279 2.04 -5.02 -8.66
N ALA A 280 2.16 -6.34 -8.85
CA ALA A 280 3.45 -7.03 -8.99
C ALA A 280 4.32 -6.50 -10.14
N GLY A 281 3.73 -5.79 -11.11
CA GLY A 281 4.44 -5.08 -12.17
C GLY A 281 4.91 -5.97 -13.32
N ALA A 282 5.21 -5.33 -14.46
CA ALA A 282 5.70 -6.03 -15.64
C ALA A 282 7.17 -6.50 -15.46
N PRO A 283 7.54 -7.67 -16.01
CA PRO A 283 6.70 -8.58 -16.80
C PRO A 283 5.88 -9.57 -15.96
N ALA A 284 6.10 -9.64 -14.64
CA ALA A 284 5.55 -10.67 -13.77
C ALA A 284 4.02 -10.73 -13.78
N CYS A 285 3.34 -9.58 -13.89
CA CYS A 285 1.87 -9.53 -13.90
C CYS A 285 1.23 -10.00 -15.22
N LEU A 286 1.96 -10.02 -16.35
CA LEU A 286 1.34 -10.20 -17.66
C LEU A 286 0.82 -11.61 -17.91
N ALA A 287 1.68 -12.63 -17.80
CA ALA A 287 1.30 -14.00 -18.12
C ALA A 287 0.14 -14.51 -17.25
N PRO A 288 0.13 -14.27 -15.92
CA PRO A 288 -1.02 -14.62 -15.08
C PRO A 288 -2.33 -13.94 -15.50
N LEU A 289 -2.29 -12.63 -15.80
CA LEU A 289 -3.50 -11.90 -16.22
C LEU A 289 -4.01 -12.39 -17.58
N ILE A 290 -3.13 -12.53 -18.58
CA ILE A 290 -3.51 -13.03 -19.91
C ILE A 290 -4.15 -14.42 -19.83
N ALA A 291 -3.60 -15.32 -19.00
CA ALA A 291 -4.13 -16.67 -18.80
C ALA A 291 -5.51 -16.69 -18.10
N MET A 292 -5.90 -15.60 -17.43
CA MET A 292 -7.21 -15.47 -16.79
C MET A 292 -8.30 -14.94 -17.71
N ILE A 293 -7.96 -14.24 -18.79
CA ILE A 293 -8.94 -13.63 -19.71
C ILE A 293 -9.94 -14.65 -20.28
N PRO A 294 -9.51 -15.83 -20.78
CA PRO A 294 -10.45 -16.81 -21.32
C PRO A 294 -11.10 -17.71 -20.26
N TYR A 295 -10.79 -17.51 -18.97
CA TYR A 295 -11.32 -18.36 -17.90
C TYR A 295 -12.83 -18.17 -17.75
N PRO A 296 -13.64 -19.25 -17.77
CA PRO A 296 -15.07 -19.16 -17.54
C PRO A 296 -15.33 -18.74 -16.09
N HIS A 297 -16.08 -17.66 -15.90
CA HIS A 297 -16.41 -17.13 -14.59
C HIS A 297 -17.88 -16.68 -14.56
N LYS A 298 -18.58 -16.91 -13.44
CA LYS A 298 -20.01 -16.57 -13.26
C LYS A 298 -20.31 -15.09 -13.50
N GLU A 299 -19.36 -14.21 -13.14
CA GLU A 299 -19.45 -12.77 -13.37
C GLU A 299 -19.00 -12.45 -14.80
N PRO A 300 -19.90 -12.03 -15.71
CA PRO A 300 -19.55 -11.78 -17.11
C PRO A 300 -18.46 -10.71 -17.26
N ARG A 301 -18.39 -9.79 -16.30
CA ARG A 301 -17.42 -8.69 -16.27
C ARG A 301 -16.00 -9.10 -15.91
N PHE A 302 -15.79 -10.30 -15.37
CA PHE A 302 -14.49 -10.79 -14.95
C PHE A 302 -13.43 -10.65 -16.05
N ARG A 303 -13.76 -11.07 -17.27
CA ARG A 303 -12.85 -10.99 -18.44
C ARG A 303 -12.41 -9.55 -18.75
N TYR A 304 -13.30 -8.56 -18.58
CA TYR A 304 -13.00 -7.15 -18.84
C TYR A 304 -12.07 -6.60 -17.78
N THR A 305 -12.35 -6.89 -16.50
CA THR A 305 -11.50 -6.47 -15.38
C THR A 305 -10.09 -7.03 -15.51
N VAL A 306 -9.97 -8.30 -15.90
CA VAL A 306 -8.67 -8.94 -16.14
C VAL A 306 -7.96 -8.35 -17.36
N ALA A 307 -8.65 -8.16 -18.49
CA ALA A 307 -8.07 -7.56 -19.69
C ALA A 307 -7.60 -6.11 -19.44
N TYR A 308 -8.42 -5.32 -18.74
CA TYR A 308 -8.08 -3.98 -18.27
C TYR A 308 -6.78 -4.00 -17.44
N ALA A 309 -6.71 -4.88 -16.44
CA ALA A 309 -5.52 -5.01 -15.62
C ALA A 309 -4.28 -5.42 -16.43
N ALA A 310 -4.44 -6.32 -17.41
CA ALA A 310 -3.36 -6.78 -18.28
C ALA A 310 -2.84 -5.67 -19.22
N ILE A 311 -3.74 -4.84 -19.76
CA ILE A 311 -3.39 -3.65 -20.56
C ILE A 311 -2.60 -2.67 -19.72
N LEU A 312 -3.04 -2.36 -18.50
CA LEU A 312 -2.32 -1.46 -17.61
C LEU A 312 -0.97 -2.03 -17.16
N CYS A 313 -0.88 -3.34 -17.00
CA CYS A 313 0.34 -4.04 -16.62
C CYS A 313 1.44 -3.91 -17.69
N GLY A 314 1.17 -4.24 -18.96
CA GLY A 314 2.21 -4.25 -20.00
C GLY A 314 2.18 -3.09 -20.99
N GLY A 315 1.14 -2.25 -20.94
CA GLY A 315 1.00 -1.06 -21.77
C GLY A 315 1.06 -1.36 -23.26
N THR A 316 1.79 -0.52 -24.01
CA THR A 316 1.93 -0.63 -25.47
C THR A 316 2.60 -1.91 -25.95
N LYS A 317 3.33 -2.61 -25.07
CA LYS A 317 4.09 -3.80 -25.45
C LYS A 317 3.27 -5.09 -25.42
N SER A 318 2.12 -5.10 -24.75
CA SER A 318 1.36 -6.34 -24.51
C SER A 318 -0.10 -6.31 -24.99
N PHE A 319 -0.68 -5.14 -25.28
CA PHE A 319 -2.12 -5.07 -25.53
C PHE A 319 -2.59 -5.93 -26.71
N VAL A 320 -1.73 -6.17 -27.71
CA VAL A 320 -2.03 -7.08 -28.82
C VAL A 320 -2.27 -8.51 -28.31
N GLU A 321 -1.40 -9.01 -27.44
CA GLU A 321 -1.56 -10.35 -26.82
C GLU A 321 -2.79 -10.41 -25.91
N VAL A 322 -3.04 -9.33 -25.17
CA VAL A 322 -4.22 -9.22 -24.29
C VAL A 322 -5.52 -9.31 -25.10
N VAL A 323 -5.62 -8.58 -26.20
CA VAL A 323 -6.82 -8.61 -27.06
C VAL A 323 -6.99 -9.99 -27.69
N LYS A 324 -5.91 -10.63 -28.14
CA LYS A 324 -5.97 -11.99 -28.71
C LYS A 324 -6.37 -13.08 -27.72
N ALA A 325 -6.24 -12.81 -26.42
CA ALA A 325 -6.66 -13.71 -25.36
C ALA A 325 -8.17 -13.59 -25.04
N LEU A 326 -8.87 -12.58 -25.56
CA LEU A 326 -10.33 -12.47 -25.44
C LEU A 326 -10.99 -13.61 -26.22
N PRO A 327 -11.92 -14.37 -25.61
CA PRO A 327 -12.63 -15.42 -26.33
C PRO A 327 -13.42 -14.88 -27.53
N ASP A 328 -13.23 -15.51 -28.69
CA ASP A 328 -14.03 -15.19 -29.89
C ASP A 328 -15.51 -15.58 -29.74
N SER A 329 -15.86 -16.37 -28.73
CA SER A 329 -17.22 -16.73 -28.36
C SER A 329 -17.70 -15.98 -27.11
N GLY A 330 -19.03 -15.96 -26.92
CA GLY A 330 -19.67 -15.35 -25.76
C GLY A 330 -20.25 -13.97 -26.01
N THR A 331 -20.73 -13.37 -24.92
CA THR A 331 -21.51 -12.13 -24.90
C THR A 331 -20.64 -10.94 -24.52
N TYR A 332 -20.70 -9.87 -25.30
CA TYR A 332 -19.90 -8.67 -25.14
C TYR A 332 -20.73 -7.40 -25.17
N ALA A 333 -20.96 -6.79 -24.00
CA ALA A 333 -21.54 -5.46 -23.90
C ALA A 333 -20.54 -4.42 -24.43
N LYS A 334 -20.99 -3.59 -25.38
CA LYS A 334 -20.17 -2.54 -26.02
C LYS A 334 -19.53 -1.63 -24.99
N ASP A 335 -20.30 -1.15 -24.01
CA ASP A 335 -19.83 -0.17 -23.04
C ASP A 335 -18.76 -0.76 -22.11
N ASP A 336 -18.92 -2.01 -21.70
CA ASP A 336 -17.91 -2.71 -20.87
C ASP A 336 -16.63 -2.98 -21.71
N LEU A 337 -16.77 -3.49 -22.94
CA LEU A 337 -15.63 -3.75 -23.84
C LEU A 337 -14.87 -2.47 -24.20
N ASN A 338 -15.60 -1.40 -24.54
CA ASN A 338 -14.99 -0.12 -24.88
C ASN A 338 -14.41 0.57 -23.66
N GLY A 339 -15.07 0.53 -22.50
CA GLY A 339 -14.58 1.14 -21.27
C GLY A 339 -13.32 0.47 -20.73
N ALA A 340 -13.26 -0.86 -20.75
CA ALA A 340 -12.17 -1.63 -20.15
C ALA A 340 -11.03 -1.97 -21.11
N VAL A 341 -11.29 -2.08 -22.42
CA VAL A 341 -10.31 -2.57 -23.39
C VAL A 341 -10.00 -1.49 -24.44
N SER A 342 -10.94 -1.21 -25.35
CA SER A 342 -10.67 -0.31 -26.50
C SER A 342 -10.27 1.10 -26.07
N GLY A 343 -10.96 1.64 -25.07
CA GLY A 343 -10.73 2.97 -24.53
C GLY A 343 -9.43 3.10 -23.74
N GLU A 344 -8.98 2.03 -23.07
CA GLU A 344 -7.67 2.03 -22.42
C GLU A 344 -6.54 1.90 -23.42
N ILE A 345 -6.68 1.05 -24.44
CA ILE A 345 -5.70 0.96 -25.53
C ILE A 345 -5.52 2.32 -26.20
N ALA A 346 -6.61 3.05 -26.45
CA ALA A 346 -6.58 4.38 -27.06
C ALA A 346 -5.83 5.44 -26.23
N LYS A 347 -5.68 5.24 -24.92
CA LYS A 347 -4.94 6.13 -24.00
C LYS A 347 -3.45 5.81 -23.91
N LEU A 348 -3.02 4.66 -24.43
CA LEU A 348 -1.63 4.22 -24.35
C LEU A 348 -0.68 5.10 -25.17
N THR A 349 0.59 5.14 -24.76
CA THR A 349 1.65 5.90 -25.44
C THR A 349 2.92 5.06 -25.65
N PRO A 350 3.68 5.29 -26.73
CA PRO A 350 3.47 6.30 -27.78
C PRO A 350 2.40 5.92 -28.80
N ARG A 351 1.68 6.92 -29.34
CA ARG A 351 0.56 6.73 -30.28
C ARG A 351 0.91 5.86 -31.49
N ALA A 352 2.08 6.04 -32.09
CA ALA A 352 2.50 5.31 -33.28
C ALA A 352 2.52 3.78 -33.04
N SER A 353 3.14 3.34 -31.94
CA SER A 353 3.18 1.92 -31.56
C SER A 353 1.79 1.34 -31.29
N VAL A 354 0.89 2.14 -30.71
CA VAL A 354 -0.51 1.73 -30.52
C VAL A 354 -1.21 1.53 -31.86
N LEU A 355 -1.09 2.48 -32.80
CA LEU A 355 -1.69 2.35 -34.12
C LEU A 355 -1.16 1.12 -34.88
N ASP A 356 0.13 0.83 -34.79
CA ASP A 356 0.72 -0.34 -35.45
C ASP A 356 0.17 -1.65 -34.88
N GLY A 357 0.08 -1.78 -33.55
CA GLY A 357 -0.53 -2.95 -32.92
C GLY A 357 -2.03 -3.07 -33.21
N LEU A 358 -2.77 -1.95 -33.27
CA LEU A 358 -4.18 -1.95 -33.66
C LEU A 358 -4.38 -2.38 -35.12
N ARG A 359 -3.52 -1.94 -36.04
CA ARG A 359 -3.54 -2.38 -37.45
C ARG A 359 -3.25 -3.88 -37.57
N GLN A 360 -2.35 -4.41 -36.75
CA GLN A 360 -2.11 -5.85 -36.66
C GLN A 360 -3.37 -6.61 -36.21
N LEU A 361 -4.06 -6.13 -35.17
CA LEU A 361 -5.31 -6.72 -34.69
C LEU A 361 -6.45 -6.61 -35.71
N LEU A 362 -6.50 -5.51 -36.47
CA LEU A 362 -7.50 -5.31 -37.54
C LEU A 362 -7.33 -6.30 -38.70
N ALA A 363 -6.10 -6.75 -38.95
CA ALA A 363 -5.76 -7.75 -39.96
C ALA A 363 -5.83 -9.19 -39.44
N ASP A 364 -6.13 -9.41 -38.16
CA ASP A 364 -6.19 -10.72 -37.53
C ASP A 364 -7.45 -11.52 -37.96
N ASN A 365 -7.41 -12.85 -37.85
CA ASN A 365 -8.56 -13.69 -38.19
C ASN A 365 -9.63 -13.71 -37.08
N GLN A 366 -9.24 -13.42 -35.84
CA GLN A 366 -10.14 -13.40 -34.71
C GLN A 366 -11.17 -12.28 -34.81
N ARG A 367 -12.44 -12.61 -34.51
CA ARG A 367 -13.54 -11.64 -34.56
C ARG A 367 -13.33 -10.53 -33.53
N MET A 368 -12.93 -10.89 -32.30
CA MET A 368 -12.76 -9.93 -31.21
C MET A 368 -11.57 -9.00 -31.45
N SER A 369 -10.47 -9.52 -32.00
CA SER A 369 -9.31 -8.70 -32.38
C SER A 369 -9.71 -7.59 -33.35
N ARG A 370 -10.44 -7.94 -34.41
CA ARG A 370 -10.92 -6.96 -35.40
C ARG A 370 -11.91 -5.96 -34.81
N TRP A 371 -12.80 -6.40 -33.92
CA TRP A 371 -13.78 -5.53 -33.26
C TRP A 371 -13.11 -4.48 -32.37
N VAL A 372 -12.25 -4.93 -31.46
CA VAL A 372 -11.50 -4.04 -30.55
C VAL A 372 -10.63 -3.08 -31.35
N ALA A 373 -9.96 -3.57 -32.41
CA ALA A 373 -9.14 -2.73 -33.27
C ALA A 373 -9.93 -1.58 -33.91
N ALA A 374 -11.08 -1.89 -34.52
CA ALA A 374 -11.91 -0.88 -35.19
C ALA A 374 -12.44 0.18 -34.20
N GLU A 375 -12.92 -0.24 -33.02
CA GLU A 375 -13.40 0.68 -31.98
C GLU A 375 -12.25 1.56 -31.43
N ALA A 376 -11.10 0.97 -31.10
CA ALA A 376 -9.96 1.71 -30.57
C ALA A 376 -9.36 2.70 -31.58
N LEU A 377 -9.21 2.32 -32.85
CA LEU A 377 -8.77 3.24 -33.93
C LEU A 377 -9.73 4.42 -34.08
N THR A 378 -11.03 4.17 -33.94
CA THR A 378 -12.06 5.22 -33.97
C THR A 378 -11.97 6.15 -32.77
N LEU A 379 -11.82 5.61 -31.55
CA LEU A 379 -11.60 6.40 -30.33
C LEU A 379 -10.33 7.25 -30.40
N MET A 380 -9.31 6.74 -31.10
CA MET A 380 -8.07 7.47 -31.38
C MET A 380 -8.18 8.48 -32.52
N LYS A 381 -9.32 8.57 -33.21
CA LYS A 381 -9.56 9.45 -34.36
C LYS A 381 -8.54 9.26 -35.49
N SER A 382 -8.17 8.02 -35.77
CA SER A 382 -7.22 7.68 -36.85
C SER A 382 -7.94 7.66 -38.21
N VAL A 383 -8.07 8.84 -38.83
CA VAL A 383 -8.77 9.03 -40.11
C VAL A 383 -8.10 8.21 -41.22
N GLU A 384 -6.78 8.06 -41.16
CA GLU A 384 -5.98 7.29 -42.12
C GLU A 384 -6.32 5.79 -42.14
N ASP A 385 -6.88 5.24 -41.06
CA ASP A 385 -7.27 3.84 -40.98
C ASP A 385 -8.76 3.60 -41.30
N ALA A 386 -9.53 4.65 -41.62
CA ALA A 386 -10.94 4.52 -42.02
C ALA A 386 -11.16 3.61 -43.24
N PRO A 387 -10.34 3.64 -44.32
CA PRO A 387 -10.49 2.71 -45.44
C PRO A 387 -10.32 1.24 -45.04
N LYS A 388 -9.34 0.93 -44.18
CA LYS A 388 -9.11 -0.45 -43.71
C LYS A 388 -10.25 -0.95 -42.83
N ILE A 389 -10.83 -0.08 -41.99
CA ILE A 389 -12.03 -0.42 -41.23
C ILE A 389 -13.19 -0.71 -42.20
N ALA A 390 -13.36 0.11 -43.25
CA ALA A 390 -14.42 -0.10 -44.24
C ALA A 390 -14.31 -1.43 -45.00
N GLU A 391 -13.11 -2.01 -45.16
CA GLU A 391 -12.92 -3.34 -45.75
C GLU A 391 -13.64 -4.46 -44.96
N LEU A 392 -13.92 -4.24 -43.67
CA LEU A 392 -14.70 -5.17 -42.85
C LEU A 392 -16.20 -5.13 -43.14
N ALA A 393 -16.70 -4.24 -43.99
CA ALA A 393 -18.12 -4.04 -44.30
C ALA A 393 -18.89 -5.31 -44.72
N GLY A 394 -18.18 -6.32 -45.25
CA GLY A 394 -18.75 -7.62 -45.62
C GLY A 394 -18.83 -8.64 -44.48
N ALA A 395 -18.22 -8.36 -43.32
CA ALA A 395 -18.18 -9.29 -42.19
C ALA A 395 -19.57 -9.50 -41.58
N LYS A 396 -19.96 -10.77 -41.46
CA LYS A 396 -21.29 -11.18 -40.99
C LYS A 396 -21.32 -11.60 -39.52
N ASP A 397 -20.16 -11.70 -38.89
CA ASP A 397 -20.05 -12.11 -37.49
C ASP A 397 -20.67 -11.05 -36.58
N LYS A 398 -21.62 -11.45 -35.74
CA LYS A 398 -22.28 -10.57 -34.76
C LYS A 398 -21.48 -10.49 -33.47
N LEU A 399 -21.54 -9.34 -32.79
CA LEU A 399 -21.12 -9.25 -31.39
C LEU A 399 -22.33 -9.50 -30.48
N VAL A 400 -22.46 -10.71 -29.94
CA VAL A 400 -23.63 -11.10 -29.14
C VAL A 400 -23.69 -10.26 -27.86
N GLY A 401 -24.87 -9.70 -27.53
CA GLY A 401 -25.09 -8.83 -26.38
C GLY A 401 -24.39 -7.47 -26.45
N PHE A 402 -24.15 -6.96 -27.67
CA PHE A 402 -23.56 -5.66 -27.92
C PHE A 402 -24.24 -4.55 -27.11
N TRP A 403 -25.55 -4.64 -26.96
CA TRP A 403 -26.37 -3.65 -26.26
C TRP A 403 -26.49 -3.86 -24.75
N GLY A 404 -25.76 -4.81 -24.16
CA GLY A 404 -25.90 -5.19 -22.75
C GLY A 404 -27.17 -6.01 -22.46
N ASP A 405 -27.56 -6.08 -21.19
CA ASP A 405 -28.83 -6.69 -20.81
C ASP A 405 -30.00 -5.85 -21.34
N GLN A 406 -30.96 -6.52 -21.98
CA GLN A 406 -32.19 -5.94 -22.52
C GLN A 406 -33.42 -6.67 -22.00
N SER A 407 -33.28 -7.41 -20.90
CA SER A 407 -34.37 -8.18 -20.28
C SER A 407 -35.53 -7.30 -19.81
N ASP A 408 -35.24 -6.04 -19.48
CA ASP A 408 -36.18 -4.99 -19.09
C ASP A 408 -36.96 -4.37 -20.26
N LYS A 409 -36.52 -4.58 -21.50
CA LYS A 409 -37.15 -4.02 -22.70
C LYS A 409 -38.19 -4.94 -23.31
N GLY A 410 -39.28 -4.34 -23.81
CA GLY A 410 -40.26 -4.99 -24.67
C GLY A 410 -39.60 -5.59 -25.92
N ALA A 411 -40.18 -6.64 -26.50
CA ALA A 411 -39.58 -7.37 -27.61
C ALA A 411 -39.34 -6.48 -28.84
N GLU A 412 -40.23 -5.50 -29.04
CA GLU A 412 -40.20 -4.46 -30.06
C GLU A 412 -39.10 -3.41 -29.85
N ASP A 413 -38.67 -3.18 -28.61
CA ASP A 413 -37.64 -2.20 -28.24
C ASP A 413 -36.24 -2.81 -28.13
N ARG A 414 -36.14 -4.14 -28.20
CA ARG A 414 -34.86 -4.87 -28.19
C ARG A 414 -34.14 -4.64 -29.52
N LYS A 415 -32.93 -4.08 -29.42
CA LYS A 415 -32.07 -3.87 -30.58
C LYS A 415 -31.36 -5.18 -30.94
N ALA A 416 -31.37 -5.53 -32.22
CA ALA A 416 -30.58 -6.66 -32.70
C ALA A 416 -29.08 -6.35 -32.58
N ASP A 417 -28.30 -7.37 -32.21
CA ASP A 417 -26.83 -7.26 -32.19
C ASP A 417 -26.28 -7.00 -33.59
N PRO A 418 -25.43 -5.98 -33.77
CA PRO A 418 -24.86 -5.63 -35.07
C PRO A 418 -23.83 -6.66 -35.51
N THR A 419 -23.66 -6.80 -36.82
CA THR A 419 -22.49 -7.47 -37.39
C THR A 419 -21.27 -6.57 -37.35
N LEU A 420 -20.08 -7.16 -37.41
CA LEU A 420 -18.83 -6.40 -37.53
C LEU A 420 -18.85 -5.51 -38.78
N GLY A 421 -19.41 -5.99 -39.89
CA GLY A 421 -19.53 -5.19 -41.10
C GLY A 421 -20.50 -4.02 -41.00
N GLN A 422 -21.61 -4.15 -40.28
CA GLN A 422 -22.51 -3.02 -39.99
C GLN A 422 -21.78 -1.99 -39.14
N ARG A 423 -21.15 -2.43 -38.05
CA ARG A 423 -20.45 -1.52 -37.13
C ARG A 423 -19.25 -0.84 -37.80
N ALA A 424 -18.49 -1.56 -38.60
CA ALA A 424 -17.34 -1.02 -39.32
C ALA A 424 -17.73 0.09 -40.30
N LYS A 425 -18.87 -0.02 -40.98
CA LYS A 425 -19.40 1.06 -41.84
C LYS A 425 -19.68 2.32 -41.03
N ASP A 426 -20.34 2.17 -39.88
CA ASP A 426 -20.65 3.30 -39.00
C ASP A 426 -19.39 3.98 -38.48
N LEU A 427 -18.39 3.19 -38.05
CA LEU A 427 -17.11 3.68 -37.54
C LEU A 427 -16.27 4.39 -38.63
N ALA A 428 -16.17 3.81 -39.82
CA ALA A 428 -15.44 4.42 -40.93
C ALA A 428 -16.10 5.72 -41.42
N ALA A 429 -17.44 5.77 -41.46
CA ALA A 429 -18.19 6.97 -41.78
C ALA A 429 -18.00 8.07 -40.72
N ALA A 430 -18.02 7.71 -39.44
CA ALA A 430 -17.75 8.62 -38.34
C ALA A 430 -16.34 9.23 -38.43
N LEU A 431 -15.32 8.41 -38.70
CA LEU A 431 -13.94 8.88 -38.90
C LEU A 431 -13.80 9.83 -40.09
N THR A 432 -14.48 9.54 -41.21
CA THR A 432 -14.40 10.36 -42.43
C THR A 432 -15.14 11.70 -42.29
N SER A 433 -16.28 11.70 -41.61
CA SER A 433 -17.12 12.89 -41.41
C SER A 433 -16.72 13.74 -40.20
N GLY A 434 -15.91 13.20 -39.29
CA GLY A 434 -15.63 13.80 -37.97
C GLY A 434 -16.80 13.72 -36.99
N ALA A 435 -17.88 12.99 -37.31
CA ALA A 435 -19.03 12.79 -36.44
C ALA A 435 -18.74 11.77 -35.32
N GLU A 436 -19.53 11.81 -34.24
CA GLU A 436 -19.54 10.70 -33.27
C GLU A 436 -20.21 9.47 -33.89
N PRO A 437 -19.64 8.26 -33.69
CA PRO A 437 -20.29 7.06 -34.14
C PRO A 437 -21.61 6.85 -33.38
N PRO A 438 -22.63 6.23 -34.02
CA PRO A 438 -23.89 5.92 -33.37
C PRO A 438 -23.69 5.20 -32.03
N LYS A 439 -24.41 5.69 -31.00
CA LYS A 439 -24.39 5.14 -29.64
C LYS A 439 -25.12 3.82 -29.55
#